data_AF-A0A0G0B8I9-F1
#
_entry.id   AF-A0A0G0B8I9-F1
#
_cell.length_a   1.000
_cell.length_b   1.000
_cell.length_c   1.000
_cell.angle_alpha   90.00
_cell.angle_beta   90.00
_cell.angle_gamma   90.00
#
_symmetry.space_group_name_H-M   'P 1'
#
loop_
_entity.id
_entity.type
_entity.pdbx_description
1 polymer ?
#
loop_
_entity_poly.entity_id
_entity_poly.type
_entity_poly.pdbx_seq_one_letter_code
_entity_poly.pdbx_strand_id
1 'polypeptide(L)'
;MEDISQSNTNAQQDTPIPNDDTTKVVQDAEIIEQATNPEGLDSMWLRWKCLNCGYLYEGVKEVKKCPRCGNENPDLFSDAD
;
A
#
# COMPACT_ATOMS: atom_id res chain seq x y z
N MET A 1 -36.95 17.96 14.62
CA MET A 1 -35.51 17.99 14.30
C MET A 1 -34.79 17.86 15.63
N GLU A 2 -34.77 16.62 16.10
CA GLU A 2 -34.03 16.04 17.23
C GLU A 2 -32.54 16.51 17.26
N ASP A 3 -31.77 16.46 18.33
CA ASP A 3 -31.72 15.44 19.39
C ASP A 3 -30.91 15.96 20.61
N ILE A 4 -31.18 15.37 21.77
CA ILE A 4 -30.69 15.77 23.10
C ILE A 4 -29.26 15.24 23.33
N SER A 5 -28.29 16.15 23.46
CA SER A 5 -26.89 15.82 23.77
C SER A 5 -26.73 15.31 25.21
N GLN A 6 -26.73 13.99 25.39
CA GLN A 6 -26.35 13.34 26.64
C GLN A 6 -24.83 13.31 26.77
N SER A 7 -24.35 13.97 27.83
CA SER A 7 -22.97 13.90 28.30
C SER A 7 -22.73 12.54 28.96
N ASN A 8 -21.62 11.88 28.61
CA ASN A 8 -21.11 10.75 29.38
C ASN A 8 -19.70 11.04 29.88
N THR A 9 -19.63 11.11 31.21
CA THR A 9 -18.47 11.18 32.10
C THR A 9 -17.70 9.86 32.16
N ASN A 10 -16.36 9.93 32.16
CA ASN A 10 -15.49 9.03 32.93
C ASN A 10 -14.07 9.63 32.90
N ALA A 11 -13.69 10.45 33.89
CA ALA A 11 -13.07 10.07 35.16
C ALA A 11 -11.68 9.41 35.00
N GLN A 12 -10.66 10.13 35.50
CA GLN A 12 -9.53 9.61 36.28
C GLN A 12 -8.47 8.81 35.47
N GLN A 13 -7.16 8.97 35.63
CA GLN A 13 -6.40 9.38 36.80
C GLN A 13 -4.94 9.66 36.40
N ASP A 14 -4.36 10.63 37.08
CA ASP A 14 -2.94 10.87 37.31
C ASP A 14 -2.17 9.58 37.62
N THR A 15 -1.03 9.35 36.97
CA THR A 15 0.14 8.78 37.66
C THR A 15 1.46 9.30 37.07
N PRO A 16 2.54 9.37 37.87
CA PRO A 16 3.70 10.19 37.55
C PRO A 16 5.02 9.38 37.35
N ILE A 17 5.96 10.00 36.63
CA ILE A 17 7.44 9.83 36.67
C ILE A 17 8.05 8.49 36.13
N PRO A 18 9.38 8.36 35.97
CA PRO A 18 10.02 8.45 34.66
C PRO A 18 11.00 7.29 34.39
N ASN A 19 11.76 7.42 33.29
CA ASN A 19 12.92 6.64 32.87
C ASN A 19 13.69 5.89 33.98
N ASP A 20 13.68 4.56 33.94
CA ASP A 20 14.74 3.75 34.56
C ASP A 20 15.48 2.92 33.52
N ASP A 21 16.75 3.27 33.44
CA ASP A 21 17.88 2.59 32.86
C ASP A 21 17.92 1.13 33.35
N THR A 22 17.72 0.15 32.46
CA THR A 22 18.31 -1.19 32.65
C THR A 22 18.54 -1.85 31.29
N THR A 23 19.73 -1.53 30.78
CA THR A 23 20.70 -2.45 30.19
C THR A 23 20.30 -3.94 30.05
N LYS A 24 20.29 -4.38 28.78
CA LYS A 24 20.66 -5.70 28.22
C LYS A 24 20.15 -6.99 28.89
N VAL A 25 19.33 -7.74 28.17
CA VAL A 25 19.52 -9.20 28.03
C VAL A 25 19.21 -9.62 26.59
N VAL A 26 20.15 -10.39 26.02
CA VAL A 26 20.15 -10.97 24.67
C VAL A 26 19.37 -12.30 24.62
N GLN A 27 19.14 -12.79 23.40
CA GLN A 27 18.42 -14.00 22.96
C GLN A 27 16.90 -13.83 22.94
N ASP A 28 16.18 -14.13 21.85
CA ASP A 28 16.39 -15.17 20.85
C ASP A 28 15.78 -14.71 19.51
N ALA A 29 16.14 -15.41 18.44
CA ALA A 29 15.85 -15.09 17.06
C ALA A 29 14.40 -14.68 16.75
N GLU A 30 14.22 -13.49 16.19
CA GLU A 30 13.34 -13.32 15.04
C GLU A 30 13.92 -12.20 14.18
N ILE A 31 14.58 -12.58 13.08
CA ILE A 31 14.85 -11.64 12.00
C ILE A 31 13.49 -11.28 11.42
N ILE A 32 12.89 -10.20 11.90
CA ILE A 32 11.89 -9.46 11.13
C ILE A 32 12.65 -8.33 10.43
N GLU A 33 13.44 -8.70 9.41
CA GLU A 33 13.77 -7.79 8.31
C GLU A 33 12.51 -7.63 7.45
N GLN A 34 11.50 -6.99 8.02
CA GLN A 34 10.40 -6.42 7.25
C GLN A 34 10.23 -4.98 7.70
N ALA A 35 11.33 -4.23 7.56
CA ALA A 35 11.22 -2.84 7.14
C ALA A 35 10.52 -2.86 5.76
N THR A 36 9.21 -2.95 5.79
CA THR A 36 8.35 -2.55 4.69
C THR A 36 8.64 -1.07 4.51
N ASN A 37 9.56 -0.81 3.59
CA ASN A 37 10.09 0.51 3.28
C ASN A 37 8.90 1.47 3.13
N PRO A 38 8.74 2.46 4.01
CA PRO A 38 7.73 3.50 3.80
C PRO A 38 8.13 4.30 2.56
N GLU A 39 7.14 4.87 1.88
CA GLU A 39 7.27 5.72 0.67
C GLU A 39 7.06 5.00 -0.67
N GLY A 40 5.79 4.72 -0.99
CA GLY A 40 5.35 4.52 -2.37
C GLY A 40 5.43 5.83 -3.14
N LEU A 41 6.63 6.19 -3.61
CA LEU A 41 6.88 7.40 -4.39
C LEU A 41 6.58 7.25 -5.88
N ASP A 42 6.31 6.04 -6.34
CA ASP A 42 5.95 5.76 -7.73
C ASP A 42 4.64 4.99 -7.72
N SER A 43 3.53 5.69 -7.98
CA SER A 43 2.38 5.01 -8.55
C SER A 43 2.92 4.30 -9.79
N MET A 44 3.07 2.97 -9.74
CA MET A 44 3.70 2.14 -10.78
C MET A 44 2.84 2.22 -12.05
N TRP A 45 2.96 3.34 -12.74
CA TRP A 45 2.23 3.65 -13.95
C TRP A 45 2.93 2.87 -15.05
N LEU A 46 2.38 1.69 -15.32
CA LEU A 46 2.87 0.83 -16.36
C LEU A 46 2.27 1.27 -17.68
N ARG A 47 3.06 1.13 -18.73
CA ARG A 47 2.67 1.50 -20.07
C ARG A 47 2.84 0.27 -20.95
N TRP A 48 1.75 -0.23 -21.52
CA TRP A 48 1.79 -1.43 -22.36
C TRP A 48 1.35 -1.13 -23.77
N LYS A 49 2.16 -1.59 -24.71
CA LYS A 49 1.87 -1.54 -26.13
C LYS A 49 1.40 -2.90 -26.60
N CYS A 50 0.20 -2.94 -27.16
CA CYS A 50 -0.32 -4.11 -27.86
C CYS A 50 0.43 -4.30 -29.18
N LEU A 51 1.19 -5.38 -29.30
CA LEU A 51 1.92 -5.75 -30.52
C LEU A 51 0.98 -6.17 -31.66
N ASN A 52 -0.27 -6.56 -31.36
CA ASN A 52 -1.26 -6.93 -32.37
C ASN A 52 -1.82 -5.73 -33.15
N CYS A 53 -2.00 -4.57 -32.50
CA CYS A 53 -2.65 -3.40 -33.11
C CYS A 53 -1.93 -2.07 -32.89
N GLY A 54 -0.87 -2.04 -32.09
CA GLY A 54 -0.12 -0.84 -31.73
C GLY A 54 -0.74 0.03 -30.63
N TYR A 55 -1.89 -0.36 -30.05
CA TYR A 55 -2.53 0.42 -28.99
C TYR A 55 -1.68 0.49 -27.73
N LEU A 56 -1.64 1.67 -27.11
CA LEU A 56 -0.83 1.95 -25.94
C LEU A 56 -1.75 2.23 -24.74
N TYR A 57 -1.68 1.37 -23.73
CA TYR A 57 -2.41 1.48 -22.49
C TYR A 57 -1.51 2.05 -21.40
N GLU A 58 -2.05 2.92 -20.57
CA GLU A 58 -1.35 3.66 -19.53
C GLU A 58 -2.12 3.51 -18.22
N GLY A 59 -1.52 2.87 -17.22
CA GLY A 59 -2.16 2.68 -15.92
C GLY A 59 -1.43 1.70 -15.01
N VAL A 60 -1.96 1.57 -13.80
CA VAL A 60 -1.32 0.77 -12.74
C VAL A 60 -1.70 -0.73 -12.76
N LYS A 61 -2.63 -1.14 -13.63
CA LYS A 61 -3.23 -2.50 -13.63
C LYS A 61 -3.12 -3.19 -14.97
N GLU A 62 -2.54 -4.40 -14.99
CA GLU A 62 -2.41 -5.26 -16.17
C GLU A 62 -3.72 -5.41 -16.96
N VAL A 63 -3.65 -5.20 -18.28
CA VAL A 63 -4.79 -5.43 -19.17
C VAL A 63 -4.75 -6.85 -19.70
N LYS A 64 -5.77 -7.64 -19.38
CA LYS A 64 -5.96 -8.99 -19.94
C LYS A 64 -6.48 -8.96 -21.38
N LYS A 65 -7.07 -7.83 -21.79
CA LYS A 65 -7.69 -7.65 -23.10
C LYS A 65 -7.40 -6.27 -23.63
N CYS A 66 -6.98 -6.21 -24.90
CA CYS A 66 -6.72 -4.94 -25.55
C CYS A 66 -8.03 -4.19 -25.78
N PRO A 67 -8.21 -2.96 -25.27
CA PRO A 67 -9.44 -2.20 -25.46
C PRO A 67 -9.63 -1.70 -26.90
N ARG A 68 -8.57 -1.76 -27.73
CA ARG A 68 -8.61 -1.30 -29.13
C ARG A 68 -9.03 -2.40 -30.11
N CYS A 69 -8.40 -3.57 -30.03
CA CYS A 69 -8.62 -4.67 -30.98
C CYS A 69 -9.30 -5.90 -30.35
N GLY A 70 -9.47 -5.92 -29.02
CA GLY A 70 -10.05 -7.05 -28.32
C GLY A 70 -9.13 -8.27 -28.19
N ASN A 71 -7.84 -8.16 -28.51
CA ASN A 71 -6.88 -9.24 -28.31
C ASN A 71 -6.76 -9.64 -26.83
N GLU A 72 -6.85 -10.93 -26.55
CA GLU A 72 -6.77 -11.51 -25.20
C GLU A 72 -5.45 -12.25 -24.95
N ASN A 73 -4.57 -12.30 -25.96
CA ASN A 73 -3.27 -12.95 -25.84
C ASN A 73 -2.29 -12.05 -25.06
N PRO A 74 -1.86 -12.44 -23.85
CA PRO A 74 -0.94 -11.63 -23.03
C PRO A 74 0.46 -11.53 -23.66
N ASP A 75 0.86 -12.51 -24.45
CA ASP A 75 2.16 -12.54 -25.16
C ASP A 75 2.32 -11.40 -26.19
N LEU A 76 1.20 -10.81 -26.62
CA LEU A 76 1.17 -9.69 -27.57
C LEU A 76 1.11 -8.33 -26.86
N PHE A 77 1.49 -8.23 -25.59
CA PHE A 77 1.68 -6.97 -24.88
C PHE A 77 3.14 -6.82 -24.48
N SER A 78 3.72 -5.66 -24.80
CA SER A 78 5.10 -5.32 -24.45
C SER A 78 5.12 -4.05 -23.63
N ASP A 79 6.08 -3.93 -22.73
CA ASP A 79 6.36 -2.68 -22.01
C ASP A 79 6.72 -1.59 -23.03
N ALA A 80 6.10 -0.42 -22.88
CA ALA A 80 6.40 0.76 -23.65
C ALA A 80 7.07 1.77 -22.71
N ASP A 81 8.40 1.70 -22.67
CA ASP A 81 9.27 2.70 -22.05
C ASP A 81 8.97 4.11 -22.62
#